data_AF-A0A1W1V153-F1
#
_entry.id   AF-A0A1W1V153-F1
#
_cell.length_a   1.000
_cell.length_b   1.000
_cell.length_c   1.000
_cell.angle_alpha   90.00
_cell.angle_beta   90.00
_cell.angle_gamma   90.00
#
_symmetry.space_group_name_H-M   'P 1'
#
loop_
_entity.id
_entity.type
_entity.pdbx_description
1 polymer ?
#
loop_
_entity_poly.entity_id
_entity_poly.type
_entity_poly.pdbx_seq_one_letter_code
_entity_poly.pdbx_strand_id
1 'polypeptide(L)'
;MVTERYVKGEDAPELANTAGAGWVVKTQEDRGLFYQNFTLGLLESKNCVGWHWFKYQDNDPTIVGAEPSNTNANKGIVNNYLEPYKPLLDKMRELNQQMYSLADFFDKRQP
;
A
#
# COMPACT_ATOMS: atom_id res chain seq x y z
N MET A 1 -2.53 6.06 14.81
CA MET A 1 -3.04 5.64 13.49
C MET A 1 -2.07 6.12 12.43
N VAL A 2 -1.82 5.32 11.39
CA VAL A 2 -1.02 5.72 10.22
C VAL A 2 -1.94 6.08 9.05
N THR A 3 -2.07 7.35 8.72
CA THR A 3 -3.05 7.81 7.72
C THR A 3 -2.57 7.72 6.27
N GLU A 4 -1.26 7.75 6.02
CA GLU A 4 -0.70 7.65 4.67
C GLU A 4 0.56 6.78 4.66
N ARG A 5 0.57 5.77 3.79
CA ARG A 5 1.72 4.91 3.46
C ARG A 5 1.45 4.17 2.16
N TYR A 6 2.50 3.90 1.40
CA TYR A 6 2.48 3.13 0.16
C TYR A 6 3.89 2.80 -0.33
N VAL A 7 3.96 1.91 -1.31
CA VAL A 7 5.11 1.68 -2.19
C VAL A 7 4.63 1.59 -3.64
N LYS A 8 5.55 1.84 -4.56
CA LYS A 8 5.32 1.86 -6.01
C LYS A 8 5.93 0.61 -6.64
N GLY A 9 5.21 -0.09 -7.50
CA GLY A 9 5.76 -1.23 -8.26
C GLY A 9 6.43 -0.76 -9.54
N GLU A 10 7.66 -1.19 -9.78
CA GLU A 10 8.43 -0.93 -11.00
C GLU A 10 7.81 -1.63 -12.23
N ASP A 11 7.09 -2.74 -12.00
CA ASP A 11 6.34 -3.48 -13.02
C ASP A 11 5.00 -2.83 -13.44
N ALA A 12 4.66 -1.65 -12.89
CA ALA A 12 3.50 -0.90 -13.33
C ALA A 12 3.76 -0.27 -14.72
N PRO A 13 2.89 -0.50 -15.72
CA PRO A 13 3.14 -0.04 -17.07
C PRO A 13 3.13 1.49 -17.14
N GLU A 14 4.11 2.05 -17.84
CA GLU A 14 4.18 3.49 -18.20
C GLU A 14 4.25 4.48 -17.01
N LEU A 15 4.61 4.01 -15.81
CA LEU A 15 4.78 4.83 -14.61
C LEU A 15 6.25 4.90 -14.20
N ALA A 16 6.89 6.08 -14.34
CA ALA A 16 8.29 6.29 -13.97
C ALA A 16 8.53 6.32 -12.46
N ASN A 17 7.47 6.43 -11.64
CA ASN A 17 7.55 6.34 -10.18
C ASN A 17 8.46 7.38 -9.51
N THR A 18 8.68 8.53 -10.15
CA THR A 18 9.62 9.57 -9.68
C THR A 18 9.05 10.48 -8.59
N ALA A 19 7.73 10.64 -8.49
CA ALA A 19 7.10 11.43 -7.44
C ALA A 19 6.63 10.59 -6.24
N GLY A 20 6.46 11.28 -5.12
CA GLY A 20 5.98 10.70 -3.87
C GLY A 20 7.06 9.96 -3.08
N ALA A 21 6.94 10.00 -1.75
CA ALA A 21 7.94 9.48 -0.81
C ALA A 21 7.93 7.96 -0.64
N GLY A 22 6.88 7.26 -1.09
CA GLY A 22 6.85 5.80 -1.06
C GLY A 22 8.01 5.21 -1.86
N TRP A 23 8.61 4.12 -1.36
CA TRP A 23 9.72 3.48 -2.04
C TRP A 23 9.27 2.75 -3.31
N VAL A 24 10.22 2.44 -4.19
CA VAL A 24 9.99 1.58 -5.36
C VAL A 24 10.36 0.15 -5.00
N VAL A 25 9.45 -0.77 -5.27
CA VAL A 25 9.65 -2.22 -5.17
C VAL A 25 9.54 -2.83 -6.56
N LYS A 26 10.07 -4.06 -6.74
CA LYS A 26 10.20 -4.63 -8.09
C LYS A 26 8.85 -4.99 -8.71
N THR A 27 7.93 -5.55 -7.93
CA THR A 27 6.66 -6.07 -8.45
C THR A 27 5.43 -5.65 -7.67
N GLN A 28 4.24 -5.80 -8.26
CA GLN A 28 2.96 -5.65 -7.57
C GLN A 28 2.81 -6.64 -6.41
N GLU A 29 3.38 -7.84 -6.53
CA GLU A 29 3.45 -8.82 -5.44
C GLU A 29 4.31 -8.27 -4.29
N ASP A 30 5.45 -7.65 -4.58
CA ASP A 30 6.29 -7.01 -3.56
C ASP A 30 5.58 -5.83 -2.87
N ARG A 31 4.69 -5.11 -3.57
CA ARG A 31 3.82 -4.11 -2.91
C ARG A 31 2.90 -4.78 -1.89
N GLY A 32 2.38 -5.96 -2.22
CA GLY A 32 1.57 -6.79 -1.32
C GLY A 32 2.36 -7.30 -0.12
N LEU A 33 3.60 -7.77 -0.34
CA LEU A 33 4.49 -8.19 0.75
C LEU A 33 4.88 -7.02 1.66
N PHE A 34 5.15 -5.84 1.09
CA PHE A 34 5.33 -4.61 1.86
C PHE A 34 4.09 -4.28 2.69
N TYR A 35 2.88 -4.39 2.10
CA TYR A 35 1.63 -4.17 2.83
C TYR A 35 1.56 -5.08 4.06
N GLN A 36 1.83 -6.38 3.88
CA GLN A 36 1.80 -7.33 4.98
C GLN A 36 2.84 -7.02 6.04
N ASN A 37 4.10 -6.83 5.65
CA ASN A 37 5.19 -6.55 6.56
C ASN A 37 4.95 -5.29 7.40
N PHE A 38 4.59 -4.18 6.75
CA PHE A 38 4.34 -2.92 7.45
C PHE A 38 3.16 -3.05 8.40
N THR A 39 2.07 -3.69 7.95
CA THR A 39 0.84 -3.82 8.74
C THR A 39 1.00 -4.76 9.93
N LEU A 40 1.78 -5.83 9.80
CA LEU A 40 2.14 -6.70 10.93
C LEU A 40 2.87 -5.91 12.02
N GLY A 41 3.79 -5.00 11.65
CA GLY A 41 4.44 -4.10 12.60
C GLY A 41 3.47 -3.11 13.27
N LEU A 42 2.42 -2.66 12.56
CA LEU A 42 1.38 -1.84 13.16
C LEU A 42 0.50 -2.63 14.14
N LEU A 43 0.16 -3.88 13.81
CA LEU A 43 -0.62 -4.78 14.66
C LEU A 43 0.14 -5.16 15.94
N GLU A 44 1.46 -5.28 15.88
CA GLU A 44 2.30 -5.48 17.06
C GLU A 44 2.35 -4.24 17.98
N SER A 45 2.07 -3.05 17.45
CA SER A 45 2.07 -1.81 18.22
C SER A 45 0.74 -1.60 18.97
N LYS A 46 0.75 -1.78 20.29
CA LYS A 46 -0.41 -1.59 21.18
C LYS A 46 -1.04 -0.20 21.16
N ASN A 47 -0.34 0.80 20.61
CA ASN A 47 -0.81 2.19 20.52
C ASN A 47 -1.34 2.54 19.11
N CYS A 48 -1.28 1.62 18.14
CA CYS A 48 -1.74 1.86 16.78
C CYS A 48 -3.15 1.30 16.56
N VAL A 49 -4.13 2.20 16.43
CA VAL A 49 -5.54 1.84 16.24
C VAL A 49 -5.96 1.57 14.78
N GLY A 50 -5.00 1.53 13.85
CA GLY A 50 -5.29 1.26 12.43
C GLY A 50 -4.44 2.06 11.44
N TRP A 51 -4.75 1.87 10.16
CA TRP A 51 -4.02 2.44 9.03
C TRP A 51 -4.89 2.66 7.81
N HIS A 52 -4.47 3.58 6.94
CA HIS A 52 -4.99 3.72 5.58
C HIS A 52 -3.88 3.54 4.54
N TRP A 53 -4.23 3.02 3.37
CA TRP A 53 -3.35 3.00 2.20
C TRP A 53 -3.53 4.32 1.43
N PHE A 54 -2.44 4.99 1.10
CA PHE A 54 -2.48 6.16 0.22
C PHE A 54 -2.02 5.74 -1.18
N LYS A 55 -2.90 5.57 -2.17
CA LYS A 55 -4.31 6.00 -2.22
C LYS A 55 -5.12 5.03 -3.08
N TYR A 56 -6.37 5.38 -3.37
CA TYR A 56 -7.27 4.52 -4.14
C TYR A 56 -6.74 4.26 -5.57
N GLN A 57 -6.54 5.33 -6.35
CA GLN A 57 -6.16 5.26 -7.76
C GLN A 57 -4.70 5.70 -7.96
N ASP A 58 -4.05 5.18 -8.99
CA ASP A 58 -2.78 5.72 -9.46
C ASP A 58 -2.88 7.20 -9.83
N ASN A 59 -1.72 7.83 -10.01
CA ASN A 59 -1.69 9.18 -10.56
C ASN A 59 -1.93 9.13 -12.07
N ASP A 60 -2.83 9.99 -12.55
CA ASP A 60 -3.14 10.14 -13.97
C ASP A 60 -2.17 11.15 -14.62
N PRO A 61 -1.23 10.71 -15.48
CA PRO A 61 -0.28 11.60 -16.13
C PRO A 61 -0.94 12.53 -17.16
N THR A 62 -2.18 12.26 -17.57
CA THR A 62 -2.91 13.09 -18.54
C THR A 62 -3.55 14.33 -17.90
N ILE A 63 -3.72 14.32 -16.57
CA ILE A 63 -4.34 15.42 -15.83
C ILE A 63 -3.25 16.33 -15.23
N VAL A 64 -2.78 17.27 -16.04
CA VAL A 64 -1.76 18.25 -15.63
C VAL A 64 -2.30 19.13 -14.48
N GLY A 65 -1.55 19.22 -13.38
CA GLY A 65 -1.84 20.14 -12.27
C GLY A 65 -2.85 19.64 -11.23
N ALA A 66 -3.31 18.38 -11.29
CA ALA A 66 -4.29 17.85 -10.32
C ALA A 66 -3.77 17.87 -8.86
N GLU A 67 -2.49 17.59 -8.66
CA GLU A 67 -1.77 17.79 -7.38
C GLU A 67 -0.27 17.96 -7.68
N PRO A 68 0.52 18.62 -6.82
CA PRO A 68 1.98 18.79 -7.03
C PRO A 68 2.73 17.47 -7.22
N SER A 69 2.16 16.37 -6.70
CA SER A 69 2.69 15.01 -6.82
C SER A 69 1.98 14.16 -7.88
N ASN A 70 1.11 14.76 -8.72
CA ASN A 70 0.38 14.08 -9.80
C ASN A 70 1.27 13.86 -11.01
N THR A 71 2.37 13.15 -10.81
CA THR A 71 3.17 12.61 -11.90
C THR A 71 2.87 11.12 -12.04
N ASN A 72 3.39 10.50 -13.09
CA ASN A 72 3.28 9.08 -13.41
C ASN A 72 3.79 8.10 -12.31
N ALA A 73 3.04 7.96 -11.21
CA ALA A 73 3.42 7.15 -10.06
C ALA A 73 2.35 6.12 -9.65
N ASN A 74 2.80 4.89 -9.37
CA ASN A 74 2.00 3.73 -9.00
C ASN A 74 1.61 3.73 -7.50
N LYS A 75 0.77 4.68 -7.07
CA LYS A 75 0.33 4.85 -5.67
C LYS A 75 -0.98 4.13 -5.34
N GLY A 76 -1.77 3.81 -6.36
CA GLY A 76 -3.11 3.26 -6.28
C GLY A 76 -3.16 1.77 -5.98
N ILE A 77 -4.28 1.33 -5.40
CA ILE A 77 -4.70 -0.07 -5.43
C ILE A 77 -5.37 -0.44 -6.76
N VAL A 78 -5.79 0.56 -7.53
CA VAL A 78 -6.23 0.45 -8.93
C VAL A 78 -5.39 1.37 -9.82
N ASN A 79 -5.26 1.03 -11.11
CA ASN A 79 -4.62 1.90 -12.09
C ASN A 79 -5.56 3.05 -12.53
N ASN A 80 -5.10 3.89 -13.46
CA ASN A 80 -5.88 5.03 -13.97
C ASN A 80 -7.18 4.63 -14.70
N TYR A 81 -7.30 3.38 -15.16
CA TYR A 81 -8.50 2.82 -15.78
C TYR A 81 -9.41 2.07 -14.79
N LEU A 82 -9.14 2.20 -13.48
CA LEU A 82 -9.85 1.52 -12.39
C LEU A 82 -9.67 0.00 -12.40
N GLU A 83 -8.62 -0.50 -13.05
CA GLU A 83 -8.30 -1.92 -13.04
C GLU A 83 -7.51 -2.27 -11.75
N PRO A 84 -7.91 -3.31 -11.00
CA PRO A 84 -7.26 -3.63 -9.74
C PRO A 84 -5.89 -4.30 -9.90
N TYR A 85 -4.93 -3.89 -9.07
CA TYR A 85 -3.67 -4.60 -8.91
C TYR A 85 -3.86 -5.86 -8.06
N LYS A 86 -4.29 -6.95 -8.70
CA LYS A 86 -4.64 -8.21 -8.02
C LYS A 86 -3.54 -8.73 -7.08
N PRO A 87 -2.25 -8.80 -7.45
CA PRO A 87 -1.21 -9.30 -6.54
C PRO A 87 -1.15 -8.51 -5.22
N LEU A 88 -1.22 -7.18 -5.30
CA LEU A 88 -1.31 -6.31 -4.12
C LEU A 88 -2.58 -6.61 -3.30
N LEU A 89 -3.75 -6.61 -3.96
CA LEU A 89 -5.04 -6.78 -3.28
C LEU A 89 -5.22 -8.16 -2.66
N ASP A 90 -4.66 -9.22 -3.26
CA ASP A 90 -4.71 -10.57 -2.71
C ASP A 90 -3.98 -10.63 -1.36
N LYS A 91 -2.80 -9.98 -1.24
CA LYS A 91 -2.08 -9.87 0.04
C LYS A 91 -2.76 -8.98 1.06
N MET A 92 -3.38 -7.88 0.60
CA MET A 92 -4.20 -7.03 1.46
C MET A 92 -5.37 -7.81 2.05
N ARG A 93 -6.11 -8.53 1.21
CA ARG A 93 -7.24 -9.38 1.62
C ARG A 93 -6.78 -10.45 2.61
N GLU A 94 -5.70 -11.15 2.28
CA GLU A 94 -5.13 -12.20 3.12
C GLU A 94 -4.87 -11.71 4.54
N LEU A 95 -4.20 -10.57 4.72
CA LEU A 95 -3.94 -10.02 6.06
C LEU A 95 -5.19 -9.47 6.73
N ASN A 96 -5.99 -8.69 6.00
CA ASN A 96 -7.12 -7.98 6.58
C ASN A 96 -8.18 -8.95 7.13
N GLN A 97 -8.37 -10.11 6.50
CA GLN A 97 -9.31 -11.13 6.98
C GLN A 97 -8.93 -11.77 8.32
N GLN A 98 -7.66 -11.65 8.73
CA GLN A 98 -7.12 -12.23 9.96
C GLN A 98 -6.58 -11.16 10.94
N MET A 99 -6.80 -9.86 10.67
CA MET A 99 -6.16 -8.77 11.42
C MET A 99 -6.44 -8.82 12.93
N TYR A 100 -7.66 -9.19 13.35
CA TYR A 100 -8.01 -9.28 14.76
C TYR A 100 -7.34 -10.48 15.43
N SER A 101 -7.30 -11.64 14.76
CA SER A 101 -6.61 -12.82 15.28
C SER A 101 -5.10 -12.62 15.36
N LEU A 102 -4.52 -11.85 14.42
CA LEU A 102 -3.12 -11.45 14.46
C LEU A 102 -2.84 -10.46 15.61
N ALA A 103 -3.73 -9.49 15.86
CA ALA A 103 -3.63 -8.61 17.01
C ALA A 103 -3.65 -9.41 18.33
N ASP A 104 -4.61 -10.33 18.48
CA ASP A 104 -4.70 -11.24 19.64
C ASP A 104 -3.43 -12.08 19.81
N PHE A 105 -2.83 -12.53 18.71
CA PHE A 105 -1.57 -13.28 18.73
C PHE A 105 -0.41 -12.42 19.26
N PHE A 106 -0.25 -11.20 18.74
CA PHE A 106 0.81 -10.29 19.20
C PHE A 106 0.61 -9.84 20.65
N ASP A 107 -0.63 -9.62 21.09
CA ASP A 107 -0.92 -9.25 22.48
C ASP A 107 -0.57 -10.35 23.49
N LYS A 108 -0.70 -11.62 23.09
CA LYS A 108 -0.33 -12.80 23.90
C LYS A 108 1.17 -13.08 23.88
N ARG A 109 1.90 -12.60 22.87
CA ARG A 109 3.36 -12.76 22.77
C ARG A 109 4.02 -11.87 23.82
N GLN A 110 4.56 -12.46 24.88
CA GLN A 110 5.42 -11.70 25.80
C GLN A 110 6.75 -11.38 25.10
N PRO A 111 7.30 -10.16 25.26
CA PRO A 111 8.64 -9.83 24.78
C PRO A 111 9.72 -10.64 25.50
#